data_AF-A0A833X1A3-F1
#
_entry.id   AF-A0A833X1A3-F1
#
_cell.length_a   1.000
_cell.length_b   1.000
_cell.length_c   1.000
_cell.angle_alpha   90.00
_cell.angle_beta   90.00
_cell.angle_gamma   90.00
#
_symmetry.space_group_name_H-M   'P 1'
#
loop_
_entity.id
_entity.type
_entity.pdbx_description
1 polymer ?
#
loop_
_entity_poly.entity_id
_entity_poly.type
_entity_poly.pdbx_seq_one_letter_code
_entity_poly.pdbx_strand_id
1 'polypeptide(L)'
;MGGLGKTTQAREIYNNDAIKSRFNCRAWMTVSQNFRTRELLLQILKCQMPKSDDLIRSLEDMSRDELKKRLLEYLRGKRYLIVMDDVWITEIWDEIRSAFPDDFNGSRILITSRIQEVAPHTSLNPPYSLPFIKEDESWNLFREMVLPGGYPKKFLADLGRQIAQRCLGIPLSIVLLFGVLANKGKTHRIWSKVIADVNWYPAQATTLRDDILNLSYTHLPRNLKPCFLYLGAYPKDFEIPASQLIHLWIAEGLINCGSNEDIEEVAENYLKELIARNLIQVVERRSDGGAKTCHVHDLLQDLCISKGAEEVF
;
A
#
# COMPACT_ATOMS: atom_id res chain seq x y z
N MET A 1 9.79 0.26 10.47
CA MET A 1 8.62 1.17 10.60
C MET A 1 7.72 1.10 9.36
N GLY A 2 6.40 1.13 9.56
CA GLY A 2 5.39 1.17 8.48
C GLY A 2 5.06 2.59 8.02
N GLY A 3 4.67 2.78 6.76
CA GLY A 3 4.30 4.09 6.19
C GLY A 3 5.46 4.94 5.63
N LEU A 4 6.70 4.43 5.64
CA LEU A 4 7.89 5.12 5.10
C LEU A 4 8.08 5.03 3.57
N GLY A 5 7.23 4.28 2.85
CA GLY A 5 7.35 4.16 1.39
C GLY A 5 8.30 3.07 0.89
N LYS A 6 8.60 2.04 1.69
CA LYS A 6 9.44 0.89 1.28
C LYS A 6 8.91 0.20 0.02
N THR A 7 7.62 -0.16 0.02
CA THR A 7 6.92 -0.72 -1.14
C THR A 7 6.97 0.22 -2.34
N THR A 8 6.77 1.53 -2.12
CA THR A 8 6.85 2.55 -3.18
C THR A 8 8.23 2.56 -3.84
N GLN A 9 9.30 2.62 -3.05
CA GLN A 9 10.66 2.62 -3.57
C GLN A 9 11.02 1.30 -4.29
N ALA A 10 10.59 0.17 -3.72
CA ALA A 10 10.76 -1.14 -4.38
C ALA A 10 10.00 -1.20 -5.71
N ARG A 11 8.78 -0.65 -5.81
CA ARG A 11 8.01 -0.56 -7.05
C ARG A 11 8.71 0.31 -8.08
N GLU A 12 9.28 1.44 -7.69
CA GLU A 12 10.06 2.30 -8.60
C GLU A 12 11.26 1.55 -9.20
N ILE A 13 12.02 0.83 -8.36
CA ILE A 13 13.15 -0.01 -8.81
C ILE A 13 12.65 -1.10 -9.76
N TYR A 14 11.61 -1.83 -9.36
CA TYR A 14 11.07 -2.94 -10.14
C TYR A 14 10.52 -2.48 -11.49
N ASN A 15 9.90 -1.30 -11.54
CA ASN A 15 9.26 -0.76 -12.75
C ASN A 15 10.19 0.10 -13.63
N ASN A 16 11.44 0.33 -13.23
CA ASN A 16 12.40 1.08 -14.03
C ASN A 16 12.85 0.29 -15.28
N ASP A 17 12.62 0.81 -16.49
CA ASP A 17 12.89 0.07 -17.75
C ASP A 17 14.36 -0.31 -17.96
N ALA A 18 15.31 0.51 -17.47
CA ALA A 18 16.74 0.18 -17.50
C ALA A 18 17.09 -0.99 -16.57
N ILE A 19 16.30 -1.20 -15.51
CA ILE A 19 16.39 -2.36 -14.63
C ILE A 19 15.68 -3.55 -15.26
N LYS A 20 14.44 -3.37 -15.74
CA LYS A 20 13.62 -4.44 -16.36
C LYS A 20 14.38 -5.18 -17.45
N SER A 21 15.01 -4.44 -18.36
CA SER A 21 15.72 -4.98 -19.53
C SER A 21 16.94 -5.85 -19.18
N ARG A 22 17.43 -5.78 -17.93
CA ARG A 22 18.58 -6.56 -17.46
C ARG A 22 18.23 -7.94 -16.92
N PHE A 23 16.96 -8.21 -16.60
CA PHE A 23 16.54 -9.45 -15.95
C PHE A 23 15.65 -10.28 -16.87
N ASN A 24 15.99 -11.55 -17.06
CA ASN A 24 15.21 -12.51 -17.84
C ASN A 24 13.92 -12.93 -17.11
N CYS A 25 13.95 -12.92 -15.77
CA CYS A 25 12.84 -13.35 -14.94
C CYS A 25 12.58 -12.32 -13.84
N ARG A 26 11.32 -11.98 -13.64
CA ARG A 26 10.90 -10.95 -12.69
C ARG A 26 9.60 -11.34 -12.03
N ALA A 27 9.58 -11.39 -10.70
CA ALA A 27 8.36 -11.58 -9.94
C ALA A 27 8.27 -10.54 -8.83
N TRP A 28 7.04 -10.13 -8.55
CA TRP A 28 6.71 -9.34 -7.37
C TRP A 28 5.71 -10.14 -6.55
N MET A 29 5.91 -10.16 -5.24
CA MET A 29 4.98 -10.79 -4.33
C MET A 29 4.95 -10.07 -3.00
N THR A 30 3.78 -10.06 -2.36
CA THR A 30 3.59 -9.53 -1.02
C THR A 30 3.46 -10.69 -0.05
N VAL A 31 4.24 -10.67 1.03
CA VAL A 31 4.34 -11.75 2.00
C VAL A 31 3.44 -11.43 3.18
N SER A 32 2.24 -12.00 3.20
CA SER A 32 1.30 -11.76 4.31
C SER A 32 1.77 -12.40 5.62
N GLN A 33 1.16 -12.02 6.74
CA GLN A 33 1.51 -12.59 8.06
C GLN A 33 1.13 -14.08 8.21
N ASN A 34 0.06 -14.53 7.52
CA ASN A 34 -0.44 -15.92 7.58
C ASN A 34 0.07 -16.78 6.41
N PHE A 35 1.19 -16.38 5.83
CA PHE A 35 1.62 -16.84 4.53
C PHE A 35 2.19 -18.26 4.54
N ARG A 36 2.00 -18.99 3.43
CA ARG A 36 2.50 -20.35 3.26
C ARG A 36 3.57 -20.39 2.18
N THR A 37 4.75 -20.92 2.51
CA THR A 37 5.90 -21.14 1.59
C THR A 37 5.51 -21.76 0.26
N ARG A 38 4.55 -22.69 0.25
CA ARG A 38 4.01 -23.29 -0.97
C ARG A 38 3.43 -22.25 -1.93
N GLU A 39 2.61 -21.34 -1.41
CA GLU A 39 1.92 -20.31 -2.17
C GLU A 39 2.92 -19.32 -2.79
N LEU A 40 4.03 -19.04 -2.09
CA LEU A 40 5.18 -18.28 -2.61
C LEU A 40 5.70 -18.86 -3.91
N LEU A 41 6.09 -20.12 -3.84
CA LEU A 41 6.76 -20.81 -4.92
C LEU A 41 5.81 -20.93 -6.10
N LEU A 42 4.54 -21.23 -5.83
CA LEU A 42 3.46 -21.24 -6.82
C LEU A 42 3.30 -19.87 -7.50
N GLN A 43 3.20 -18.78 -6.73
CA GLN A 43 3.03 -17.44 -7.29
C GLN A 43 4.21 -17.04 -8.17
N ILE A 44 5.45 -17.30 -7.73
CA ILE A 44 6.64 -17.00 -8.54
C ILE A 44 6.59 -17.79 -9.85
N LEU A 45 6.33 -19.11 -9.79
CA LEU A 45 6.26 -19.97 -10.98
C LEU A 45 5.15 -19.53 -11.94
N LYS A 46 3.95 -19.20 -11.42
CA LYS A 46 2.82 -18.69 -12.20
C LYS A 46 3.13 -17.34 -12.87
N CYS A 47 3.96 -16.49 -12.25
CA CYS A 47 4.41 -15.23 -12.84
C CYS A 47 5.44 -15.43 -13.96
N GLN A 48 6.23 -16.52 -13.93
CA GLN A 48 7.30 -16.73 -14.90
C GLN A 48 6.93 -17.64 -16.06
N MET A 49 5.96 -18.55 -15.88
CA MET A 49 5.64 -19.60 -16.85
C MET A 49 4.43 -19.23 -17.72
N PRO A 50 4.31 -19.80 -18.93
CA PRO A 50 3.13 -19.62 -19.77
C PRO A 50 1.84 -20.06 -19.04
N LYS A 51 0.77 -19.28 -19.21
CA LYS A 51 -0.54 -19.59 -18.64
C LYS A 51 -1.26 -20.64 -19.50
N SER A 52 -0.89 -21.91 -19.32
CA SER A 52 -1.66 -23.06 -19.83
C SER A 52 -2.39 -23.71 -18.67
N ASP A 53 -3.67 -24.03 -18.84
CA ASP A 53 -4.51 -24.65 -17.80
C ASP A 53 -3.90 -25.96 -17.27
N ASP A 54 -3.32 -26.77 -18.15
CA ASP A 54 -2.68 -28.04 -17.77
C ASP A 54 -1.42 -27.82 -16.93
N LEU A 55 -0.64 -26.77 -17.24
CA LEU A 55 0.56 -26.43 -16.48
C LEU A 55 0.18 -25.86 -15.10
N ILE A 56 -0.87 -25.04 -15.03
CA ILE A 56 -1.37 -24.47 -13.77
C ILE A 56 -1.84 -25.59 -12.85
N ARG A 57 -2.66 -26.53 -13.35
CA ARG A 57 -3.11 -27.69 -12.58
C ARG A 57 -1.94 -28.53 -12.09
N SER A 58 -0.98 -28.83 -12.97
CA SER A 58 0.23 -29.58 -12.60
C SER A 58 1.00 -28.90 -11.47
N LEU A 59 1.15 -27.57 -11.48
CA LEU A 59 1.80 -26.84 -10.39
C LEU A 59 0.99 -26.92 -9.08
N GLU A 60 -0.33 -26.79 -9.16
CA GLU A 60 -1.24 -26.84 -8.00
C GLU A 60 -1.25 -28.19 -7.28
N ASP A 61 -0.90 -29.28 -7.98
CA ASP A 61 -0.80 -30.64 -7.43
C ASP A 61 0.58 -30.99 -6.87
N MET A 62 1.66 -30.29 -7.28
CA MET A 62 3.03 -30.57 -6.82
C MET A 62 3.16 -30.43 -5.30
N SER A 63 4.11 -31.04 -4.62
CA SER A 63 4.44 -30.75 -3.22
C SER A 63 5.27 -29.47 -3.07
N ARG A 64 5.51 -29.02 -1.83
CA ARG A 64 6.38 -27.86 -1.56
C ARG A 64 7.80 -28.08 -2.12
N ASP A 65 8.37 -29.26 -1.94
CA ASP A 65 9.75 -29.54 -2.35
C ASP A 65 9.88 -29.72 -3.87
N GLU A 66 8.84 -30.27 -4.51
CA GLU A 66 8.74 -30.31 -5.97
C GLU A 66 8.69 -28.89 -6.57
N LEU A 67 7.93 -27.98 -5.96
CA LEU A 67 7.90 -26.57 -6.38
C LEU A 67 9.25 -25.88 -6.21
N LYS A 68 9.98 -26.14 -5.11
CA LYS A 68 11.35 -25.61 -4.93
C LYS A 68 12.28 -26.10 -6.03
N LYS A 69 12.27 -27.41 -6.31
CA LYS A 69 13.09 -28.02 -7.36
C LYS A 69 12.73 -27.46 -8.74
N ARG A 70 11.43 -27.33 -9.03
CA ARG A 70 10.93 -26.77 -10.29
C ARG A 70 11.36 -25.32 -10.48
N LEU A 71 11.27 -24.50 -9.44
CA LEU A 71 11.71 -23.10 -9.46
C LEU A 71 13.23 -23.01 -9.65
N LEU A 72 14.00 -23.81 -8.92
CA LEU A 72 15.45 -23.89 -9.04
C LEU A 72 15.88 -24.22 -10.48
N GLU A 73 15.30 -25.26 -11.08
CA GLU A 73 15.55 -25.66 -12.47
C GLU A 73 15.15 -24.56 -13.46
N TYR A 74 14.04 -23.86 -13.20
CA TYR A 74 13.57 -22.80 -14.07
C TYR A 74 14.47 -21.55 -14.05
N LEU A 75 14.99 -21.19 -12.88
CA LEU A 75 15.83 -20.01 -12.67
C LEU A 75 17.29 -20.24 -13.06
N ARG A 76 17.75 -21.50 -13.13
CA ARG A 76 19.14 -21.83 -13.48
C ARG A 76 19.53 -21.23 -14.83
N GLY A 77 20.68 -20.56 -14.85
CA GLY A 77 21.25 -19.87 -16.01
C GLY A 77 20.54 -18.56 -16.38
N LYS A 78 19.46 -18.18 -15.68
CA LYS A 78 18.71 -16.94 -15.93
C LYS A 78 19.04 -15.89 -14.90
N ARG A 79 19.10 -14.64 -15.33
CA ARG A 79 19.24 -13.52 -14.41
C ARG A 79 17.87 -13.10 -13.91
N TYR A 80 17.61 -13.24 -12.62
CA TYR A 80 16.31 -12.94 -12.03
C TYR A 80 16.31 -11.76 -11.04
N LEU A 81 15.18 -11.06 -10.96
CA LEU A 81 14.88 -10.08 -9.92
C LEU A 81 13.54 -10.44 -9.27
N ILE A 82 13.59 -10.91 -8.03
CA ILE A 82 12.40 -11.30 -7.26
C ILE A 82 12.21 -10.30 -6.12
N VAL A 83 11.02 -9.71 -6.01
CA VAL A 83 10.68 -8.81 -4.91
C VAL A 83 9.78 -9.53 -3.92
N MET A 84 10.20 -9.60 -2.67
CA MET A 84 9.42 -10.08 -1.53
C MET A 84 9.07 -8.89 -0.65
N ASP A 85 7.86 -8.36 -0.86
CA ASP A 85 7.38 -7.17 -0.18
C ASP A 85 6.73 -7.51 1.18
N ASP A 86 6.99 -6.67 2.17
CA ASP A 86 6.44 -6.71 3.53
C ASP A 86 6.66 -8.03 4.30
N VAL A 87 7.89 -8.57 4.30
CA VAL A 87 8.22 -9.80 5.04
C VAL A 87 8.16 -9.58 6.56
N TRP A 88 7.44 -10.45 7.28
CA TRP A 88 7.21 -10.35 8.73
C TRP A 88 8.07 -11.29 9.58
N ILE A 89 8.47 -12.44 9.04
CA ILE A 89 9.16 -13.51 9.78
C ILE A 89 10.42 -13.96 9.04
N THR A 90 11.43 -14.38 9.80
CA THR A 90 12.77 -14.70 9.27
C THR A 90 12.82 -16.09 8.63
N GLU A 91 12.02 -17.02 9.15
CA GLU A 91 11.97 -18.44 8.78
C GLU A 91 11.56 -18.65 7.32
N ILE A 92 10.80 -17.72 6.74
CA ILE A 92 10.41 -17.76 5.32
C ILE A 92 11.65 -17.88 4.44
N TRP A 93 12.71 -17.14 4.77
CA TRP A 93 13.94 -17.19 3.98
C TRP A 93 14.63 -18.56 4.06
N ASP A 94 14.70 -19.16 5.25
CA ASP A 94 15.29 -20.49 5.43
C ASP A 94 14.55 -21.55 4.62
N GLU A 95 13.23 -21.42 4.53
CA GLU A 95 12.41 -22.34 3.78
C GLU A 95 12.62 -22.21 2.27
N ILE A 96 12.76 -21.00 1.73
CA ILE A 96 12.73 -20.77 0.28
C ILE A 96 14.11 -20.61 -0.36
N ARG A 97 15.15 -20.29 0.40
CA ARG A 97 16.48 -19.97 -0.15
C ARG A 97 17.03 -21.05 -1.08
N SER A 98 16.73 -22.33 -0.80
CA SER A 98 17.18 -23.46 -1.63
C SER A 98 16.52 -23.53 -3.02
N ALA A 99 15.46 -22.76 -3.26
CA ALA A 99 14.81 -22.67 -4.57
C ALA A 99 15.47 -21.65 -5.50
N PHE A 100 16.41 -20.83 -5.00
CA PHE A 100 17.02 -19.73 -5.74
C PHE A 100 18.51 -20.04 -6.04
N PRO A 101 18.90 -20.28 -7.29
CA PRO A 101 20.29 -20.59 -7.65
C PRO A 101 21.15 -19.32 -7.71
N ASP A 102 22.34 -19.35 -7.09
CA ASP A 102 23.36 -18.33 -7.31
C ASP A 102 24.34 -18.76 -8.40
N ASP A 103 23.99 -18.44 -9.65
CA ASP A 103 24.83 -18.72 -10.82
C ASP A 103 25.85 -17.60 -11.09
N PHE A 104 26.10 -16.70 -10.12
CA PHE A 104 27.00 -15.54 -10.23
C PHE A 104 26.68 -14.59 -11.40
N ASN A 105 25.44 -14.63 -11.91
CA ASN A 105 25.01 -13.87 -13.08
C ASN A 105 24.37 -12.51 -12.75
N GLY A 106 24.47 -12.08 -11.49
CA GLY A 106 23.89 -10.82 -11.03
C GLY A 106 22.39 -10.89 -10.73
N SER A 107 21.86 -12.08 -10.44
CA SER A 107 20.49 -12.26 -9.91
C SER A 107 20.34 -11.62 -8.53
N ARG A 108 19.14 -11.10 -8.23
CA ARG A 108 18.86 -10.34 -7.01
C ARG A 108 17.50 -10.70 -6.43
N ILE A 109 17.43 -10.72 -5.11
CA ILE A 109 16.18 -10.76 -4.36
C ILE A 109 16.11 -9.46 -3.56
N LEU A 110 15.04 -8.69 -3.76
CA LEU A 110 14.77 -7.46 -3.03
C LEU A 110 13.74 -7.79 -1.96
N ILE A 111 14.10 -7.61 -0.69
CA ILE A 111 13.20 -7.83 0.43
C ILE A 111 12.87 -6.49 1.06
N THR A 112 11.59 -6.21 1.26
CA THR A 112 11.17 -5.11 2.13
C THR A 112 10.62 -5.68 3.42
N SER A 113 10.96 -5.08 4.55
CA SER A 113 10.46 -5.50 5.85
C SER A 113 10.40 -4.33 6.83
N ARG A 114 9.51 -4.44 7.81
CA ARG A 114 9.44 -3.54 8.96
C ARG A 114 10.25 -4.05 10.14
N ILE A 115 10.61 -5.32 10.12
CA ILE A 115 11.26 -6.08 11.19
C ILE A 115 12.76 -6.03 10.94
N GLN A 116 13.49 -5.45 11.88
CA GLN A 116 14.92 -5.22 11.73
C GLN A 116 15.71 -6.53 11.63
N GLU A 117 15.20 -7.60 12.23
CA GLU A 117 15.82 -8.94 12.27
C GLU A 117 15.77 -9.67 10.92
N VAL A 118 14.85 -9.31 10.01
CA VAL A 118 14.76 -9.94 8.68
C VAL A 118 15.99 -9.68 7.82
N ALA A 119 16.56 -8.47 7.91
CA ALA A 119 17.72 -8.10 7.11
C ALA A 119 18.99 -8.94 7.40
N PRO A 120 19.50 -9.02 8.64
CA PRO A 120 20.70 -9.80 8.94
C PRO A 120 20.49 -11.31 8.74
N HIS A 121 19.24 -11.78 8.80
CA HIS A 121 18.92 -13.19 8.54
C HIS A 121 18.96 -13.57 7.06
N THR A 122 18.67 -12.60 6.18
CA THR A 122 18.57 -12.84 4.73
C THR A 122 19.82 -12.46 3.95
N SER A 123 20.66 -11.59 4.50
CA SER A 123 21.83 -11.06 3.80
C SER A 123 22.96 -10.71 4.77
N LEU A 124 24.20 -10.99 4.36
CA LEU A 124 25.42 -10.52 5.04
C LEU A 124 25.68 -9.02 4.82
N ASN A 125 25.11 -8.43 3.77
CA ASN A 125 25.22 -7.00 3.51
C ASN A 125 24.32 -6.20 4.47
N PRO A 126 24.74 -4.99 4.88
CA PRO A 126 23.94 -4.15 5.75
C PRO A 126 22.61 -3.77 5.07
N PRO A 127 21.50 -3.73 5.81
CA PRO A 127 20.22 -3.29 5.27
C PRO A 127 20.26 -1.83 4.83
N TYR A 128 19.47 -1.53 3.80
CA TYR A 128 19.12 -0.15 3.49
C TYR A 128 17.93 0.29 4.36
N SER A 129 18.23 1.03 5.42
CA SER A 129 17.21 1.67 6.25
C SER A 129 16.68 2.91 5.53
N LEU A 130 15.40 2.89 5.12
CA LEU A 130 14.77 4.08 4.53
C LEU A 130 14.83 5.24 5.52
N PRO A 131 15.41 6.38 5.14
CA PRO A 131 15.38 7.57 5.97
C PRO A 131 13.96 8.15 6.00
N PHE A 132 13.69 8.95 7.03
CA PHE A 132 12.56 9.86 7.01
C PHE A 132 12.77 10.91 5.91
N ILE A 133 11.68 11.32 5.27
CA ILE A 133 11.71 12.38 4.28
C ILE A 133 12.12 13.68 4.96
N LYS A 134 13.00 14.46 4.33
CA LYS A 134 13.43 15.75 4.89
C LYS A 134 12.28 16.73 4.93
N GLU A 135 12.40 17.76 5.75
CA GLU A 135 11.35 18.77 5.91
C GLU A 135 10.98 19.46 4.58
N ASP A 136 11.98 19.87 3.80
CA ASP A 136 11.76 20.51 2.49
C ASP A 136 11.07 19.57 1.50
N GLU A 137 11.46 18.29 1.49
CA GLU A 137 10.85 17.25 0.65
C GLU A 137 9.43 16.94 1.10
N SER A 138 9.17 16.93 2.41
CA SER A 138 7.84 16.74 2.99
C SER A 138 6.89 17.86 2.59
N TRP A 139 7.38 19.11 2.64
CA TRP A 139 6.64 20.27 2.15
C TRP A 139 6.42 20.21 0.64
N ASN A 140 7.43 19.83 -0.14
CA ASN A 140 7.28 19.66 -1.59
C ASN A 140 6.20 18.62 -1.92
N LEU A 141 6.24 17.45 -1.28
CA LEU A 141 5.22 16.40 -1.44
C LEU A 141 3.82 16.94 -1.12
N PHE A 142 3.66 17.62 0.00
CA PHE A 142 2.39 18.22 0.40
C PHE A 142 1.91 19.31 -0.57
N ARG A 143 2.83 20.17 -1.03
CA ARG A 143 2.54 21.24 -1.99
C ARG A 143 2.02 20.70 -3.30
N GLU A 144 2.69 19.69 -3.87
CA GLU A 144 2.27 19.08 -5.14
C GLU A 144 0.86 18.50 -5.05
N MET A 145 0.47 17.97 -3.87
CA MET A 145 -0.89 17.47 -3.65
C MET A 145 -1.93 18.60 -3.54
N VAL A 146 -1.62 19.72 -2.87
CA VAL A 146 -2.58 20.82 -2.65
C VAL A 146 -2.74 21.72 -3.87
N LEU A 147 -1.67 21.94 -4.63
CA LEU A 147 -1.62 22.83 -5.79
C LEU A 147 -0.69 22.25 -6.87
N PRO A 148 -1.17 21.29 -7.68
CA PRO A 148 -0.40 20.79 -8.81
C PRO A 148 -0.03 21.94 -9.75
N GLY A 149 1.27 22.22 -9.90
CA GLY A 149 1.77 23.29 -10.78
C GLY A 149 1.48 24.73 -10.35
N GLY A 150 1.03 24.97 -9.11
CA GLY A 150 0.68 26.30 -8.60
C GLY A 150 1.43 26.70 -7.33
N TYR A 151 1.60 28.00 -7.12
CA TYR A 151 2.18 28.53 -5.87
C TYR A 151 1.07 28.87 -4.86
N PRO A 152 1.10 28.33 -3.63
CA PRO A 152 0.14 28.70 -2.59
C PRO A 152 0.30 30.16 -2.20
N LYS A 153 -0.83 30.79 -1.82
CA LYS A 153 -0.81 32.06 -1.07
C LYS A 153 0.09 31.88 0.16
N LYS A 154 0.88 32.90 0.51
CA LYS A 154 1.89 32.82 1.59
C LYS A 154 1.38 32.15 2.88
N PHE A 155 0.18 32.52 3.35
CA PHE A 155 -0.40 31.93 4.56
C PHE A 155 -0.68 30.41 4.45
N LEU A 156 -1.07 29.91 3.26
CA LEU A 156 -1.25 28.47 3.02
C LEU A 156 0.09 27.75 2.96
N ALA A 157 1.13 28.41 2.44
CA ALA A 157 2.48 27.87 2.44
C ALA A 157 3.01 27.70 3.88
N ASP A 158 2.83 28.73 4.72
CA ASP A 158 3.28 28.70 6.11
C ASP A 158 2.56 27.63 6.94
N LEU A 159 1.23 27.52 6.79
CA LEU A 159 0.45 26.47 7.45
C LEU A 159 0.78 25.07 6.91
N GLY A 160 0.93 24.94 5.59
CA GLY A 160 1.26 23.67 4.96
C GLY A 160 2.66 23.17 5.34
N ARG A 161 3.64 24.07 5.50
CA ARG A 161 4.95 23.73 6.06
C ARG A 161 4.85 23.26 7.50
N GLN A 162 4.07 23.94 8.33
CA GLN A 162 3.84 23.49 9.70
C GLN A 162 3.20 22.09 9.74
N ILE A 163 2.24 21.80 8.86
CA ILE A 163 1.63 20.47 8.77
C ILE A 163 2.68 19.44 8.34
N ALA A 164 3.45 19.72 7.28
CA ALA A 164 4.47 18.79 6.77
C ALA A 164 5.59 18.52 7.78
N GLN A 165 6.09 19.56 8.45
CA GLN A 165 7.05 19.45 9.57
C GLN A 165 6.53 18.51 10.65
N ARG A 166 5.26 18.67 11.02
CA ARG A 166 4.66 17.91 12.09
C ARG A 166 4.41 16.45 11.72
N CYS A 167 4.44 16.05 10.44
CA CYS A 167 4.38 14.64 10.04
C CYS A 167 5.69 13.87 10.29
N LEU A 168 6.74 14.54 10.77
CA LEU A 168 8.05 13.95 11.10
C LEU A 168 8.67 13.15 9.93
N GLY A 169 8.43 13.59 8.69
CA GLY A 169 8.99 12.96 7.50
C GLY A 169 8.41 11.57 7.17
N ILE A 170 7.25 11.20 7.74
CA ILE A 170 6.54 9.96 7.38
C ILE A 170 5.61 10.23 6.19
N PRO A 171 5.89 9.70 4.98
CA PRO A 171 5.08 9.98 3.79
C PRO A 171 3.60 9.64 3.95
N LEU A 172 3.25 8.50 4.56
CA LEU A 172 1.85 8.15 4.79
C LEU A 172 1.11 9.21 5.62
N SER A 173 1.72 9.72 6.69
CA SER A 173 1.15 10.77 7.54
C SER A 173 0.89 12.06 6.75
N ILE A 174 1.83 12.45 5.88
CA ILE A 174 1.71 13.65 5.02
C ILE A 174 0.51 13.50 4.07
N VAL A 175 0.41 12.34 3.42
CA VAL A 175 -0.64 12.03 2.44
C VAL A 175 -2.03 11.95 3.08
N LEU A 176 -2.14 11.42 4.30
CA LEU A 176 -3.41 11.34 5.04
C LEU A 176 -3.88 12.71 5.53
N LEU A 177 -2.98 13.54 6.08
CA LEU A 177 -3.34 14.91 6.47
C LEU A 177 -3.73 15.75 5.26
N PHE A 178 -3.06 15.55 4.13
CA PHE A 178 -3.53 16.14 2.87
C PHE A 178 -4.95 15.67 2.55
N GLY A 179 -5.24 14.36 2.63
CA GLY A 179 -6.57 13.83 2.38
C GLY A 179 -7.68 14.42 3.26
N VAL A 180 -7.38 14.67 4.54
CA VAL A 180 -8.29 15.38 5.47
C VAL A 180 -8.60 16.81 5.01
N LEU A 181 -7.64 17.46 4.34
CA LEU A 181 -7.72 18.85 3.89
C LEU A 181 -8.22 19.00 2.45
N ALA A 182 -8.07 17.98 1.61
CA ALA A 182 -8.31 18.01 0.17
C ALA A 182 -9.73 18.50 -0.19
N ASN A 183 -10.74 18.04 0.57
CA ASN A 183 -12.14 18.39 0.36
C ASN A 183 -12.63 19.52 1.28
N LYS A 184 -11.72 20.19 2.01
CA LYS A 184 -12.05 21.34 2.87
C LYS A 184 -11.62 22.64 2.20
N GLY A 185 -12.31 23.74 2.54
CA GLY A 185 -11.95 25.06 2.02
C GLY A 185 -10.50 25.44 2.36
N LYS A 186 -9.76 25.96 1.37
CA LYS A 186 -8.36 26.42 1.50
C LYS A 186 -8.27 27.76 2.24
N THR A 187 -8.71 27.78 3.50
CA THR A 187 -8.74 28.96 4.37
C THR A 187 -7.93 28.72 5.63
N HIS A 188 -7.37 29.80 6.19
CA HIS A 188 -6.60 29.74 7.42
C HIS A 188 -7.40 29.08 8.57
N ARG A 189 -8.66 29.50 8.77
CA ARG A 189 -9.51 28.98 9.85
C ARG A 189 -9.69 27.45 9.81
N ILE A 190 -9.92 26.90 8.62
CA ILE A 190 -10.15 25.46 8.43
C ILE A 190 -8.88 24.67 8.71
N TRP A 191 -7.75 25.12 8.16
CA TRP A 191 -6.47 24.43 8.30
C TRP A 191 -5.96 24.51 9.74
N SER A 192 -6.09 25.67 10.40
CA SER A 192 -5.75 25.82 11.83
C SER A 192 -6.59 24.90 12.72
N LYS A 193 -7.87 24.66 12.39
CA LYS A 193 -8.70 23.73 13.15
C LYS A 193 -8.21 22.29 13.04
N VAL A 194 -7.93 21.82 11.82
CA VAL A 194 -7.37 20.46 11.62
C VAL A 194 -6.03 20.30 12.33
N ILE A 195 -5.21 21.35 12.31
CA ILE A 195 -3.98 21.37 13.10
C ILE A 195 -4.29 21.27 14.60
N ALA A 196 -5.29 21.96 15.13
CA ALA A 196 -5.63 21.87 16.55
C ALA A 196 -6.16 20.50 16.99
N ASP A 197 -6.75 19.72 16.07
CA ASP A 197 -7.38 18.42 16.37
C ASP A 197 -6.36 17.26 16.51
N VAL A 198 -5.08 17.49 16.22
CA VAL A 198 -4.02 16.47 16.32
C VAL A 198 -3.17 16.69 17.57
N ASN A 199 -2.85 15.61 18.27
CA ASN A 199 -1.85 15.64 19.33
C ASN A 199 -0.43 15.66 18.73
N TRP A 200 0.22 16.82 18.75
CA TRP A 200 1.55 17.00 18.15
C TRP A 200 2.73 16.71 19.07
N TYR A 201 2.47 16.39 20.33
CA TYR A 201 3.51 16.07 21.31
C TYR A 201 3.45 14.60 21.77
N PRO A 202 3.42 13.62 20.86
CA PRO A 202 3.52 12.23 21.26
C PRO A 202 4.96 11.86 21.64
N ALA A 203 5.11 10.86 22.49
CA ALA A 203 6.41 10.36 22.92
C ALA A 203 7.21 9.68 21.78
N GLN A 204 6.55 9.24 20.70
CA GLN A 204 7.15 8.48 19.59
C GLN A 204 6.52 8.87 18.24
N ALA A 205 7.25 8.73 17.14
CA ALA A 205 6.72 9.01 15.80
C ALA A 205 5.61 8.02 15.36
N THR A 206 5.59 6.82 15.94
CA THR A 206 4.54 5.81 15.74
C THR A 206 3.19 6.28 16.28
N THR A 207 3.16 6.84 17.49
CA THR A 207 1.94 7.34 18.12
C THR A 207 1.38 8.54 17.36
N LEU A 208 2.22 9.44 16.87
CA LEU A 208 1.79 10.51 15.97
C LEU A 208 1.10 9.99 14.71
N ARG A 209 1.70 9.00 14.05
CA ARG A 209 1.14 8.40 12.83
C ARG A 209 -0.23 7.78 13.12
N ASP A 210 -0.38 7.12 14.26
CA ASP A 210 -1.63 6.49 14.68
C ASP A 210 -2.69 7.55 15.02
N ASP A 211 -2.31 8.69 15.62
CA ASP A 211 -3.19 9.85 15.80
C ASP A 211 -3.65 10.43 14.47
N ILE A 212 -2.76 10.55 13.48
CA ILE A 212 -3.09 11.04 12.12
C ILE A 212 -3.99 10.06 11.38
N LEU A 213 -3.75 8.75 11.51
CA LEU A 213 -4.62 7.71 10.98
C LEU A 213 -6.04 7.84 11.57
N ASN A 214 -6.15 7.95 12.89
CA ASN A 214 -7.43 8.18 13.56
C ASN A 214 -8.10 9.49 13.10
N LEU A 215 -7.33 10.57 12.94
CA LEU A 215 -7.83 11.85 12.45
C LEU A 215 -8.44 11.74 11.05
N SER A 216 -7.83 10.92 10.18
CA SER A 216 -8.35 10.68 8.83
C SER A 216 -9.75 10.06 8.85
N TYR A 217 -10.03 9.20 9.83
CA TYR A 217 -11.34 8.60 10.07
C TYR A 217 -12.32 9.56 10.75
N THR A 218 -11.90 10.32 11.77
CA THR A 218 -12.79 11.23 12.50
C THR A 218 -13.33 12.35 11.60
N HIS A 219 -12.53 12.81 10.63
CA HIS A 219 -12.94 13.81 9.64
C HIS A 219 -13.60 13.23 8.39
N LEU A 220 -13.86 11.93 8.35
CA LEU A 220 -14.60 11.31 7.26
C LEU A 220 -16.11 11.63 7.40
N PRO A 221 -16.78 12.04 6.31
CA PRO A 221 -18.23 12.23 6.29
C PRO A 221 -18.97 10.99 6.80
N ARG A 222 -20.06 11.21 7.55
CA ARG A 222 -20.79 10.12 8.23
C ARG A 222 -21.25 9.02 7.26
N ASN A 223 -21.65 9.40 6.05
CA ASN A 223 -22.07 8.50 4.99
C ASN A 223 -20.94 7.66 4.39
N LEU A 224 -19.68 8.10 4.50
CA LEU A 224 -18.52 7.36 3.97
C LEU A 224 -17.90 6.40 4.99
N LYS A 225 -18.16 6.61 6.29
CA LYS A 225 -17.61 5.75 7.35
C LYS A 225 -17.96 4.28 7.18
N PRO A 226 -19.22 3.87 6.93
CA PRO A 226 -19.55 2.46 6.76
C PRO A 226 -18.81 1.84 5.57
N CYS A 227 -18.73 2.55 4.44
CA CYS A 227 -18.00 2.09 3.25
C CYS A 227 -16.50 1.92 3.54
N PHE A 228 -15.89 2.82 4.32
CA PHE A 228 -14.50 2.69 4.74
C PHE A 228 -14.31 1.50 5.70
N LEU A 229 -15.15 1.35 6.72
CA LEU A 229 -15.06 0.24 7.68
C LEU A 229 -15.22 -1.13 7.01
N TYR A 230 -16.07 -1.23 5.98
CA TYR A 230 -16.27 -2.44 5.19
C TYR A 230 -14.97 -2.96 4.56
N LEU A 231 -13.99 -2.09 4.30
CA LEU A 231 -12.68 -2.49 3.76
C LEU A 231 -11.89 -3.37 4.74
N GLY A 232 -12.20 -3.30 6.04
CA GLY A 232 -11.63 -4.17 7.07
C GLY A 232 -12.00 -5.64 6.91
N ALA A 233 -13.06 -5.96 6.16
CA ALA A 233 -13.46 -7.34 5.87
C ALA A 233 -12.58 -8.03 4.82
N TYR A 234 -11.84 -7.27 4.01
CA TYR A 234 -10.94 -7.84 3.01
C TYR A 234 -9.66 -8.37 3.65
N PRO A 235 -9.00 -9.38 3.05
CA PRO A 235 -7.66 -9.79 3.47
C PRO A 235 -6.65 -8.66 3.31
N LYS A 236 -5.56 -8.70 4.11
CA LYS A 236 -4.42 -7.80 3.91
C LYS A 236 -3.81 -7.96 2.53
N ASP A 237 -3.41 -6.84 1.93
CA ASP A 237 -2.77 -6.78 0.61
C ASP A 237 -3.61 -7.27 -0.57
N PHE A 238 -4.92 -7.44 -0.37
CA PHE A 238 -5.83 -7.82 -1.45
C PHE A 238 -6.08 -6.66 -2.41
N GLU A 239 -5.97 -6.93 -3.71
CA GLU A 239 -6.39 -5.99 -4.76
C GLU A 239 -7.89 -6.15 -5.00
N ILE A 240 -8.65 -5.13 -4.59
CA ILE A 240 -10.11 -5.13 -4.61
C ILE A 240 -10.59 -4.63 -5.98
N PRO A 241 -11.39 -5.41 -6.74
CA PRO A 241 -12.07 -4.91 -7.93
C PRO A 241 -13.07 -3.82 -7.55
N ALA A 242 -12.93 -2.64 -8.14
CA ALA A 242 -13.72 -1.46 -7.76
C ALA A 242 -15.22 -1.66 -8.00
N SER A 243 -15.61 -2.30 -9.11
CA SER A 243 -17.01 -2.60 -9.42
C SER A 243 -17.63 -3.56 -8.41
N GLN A 244 -16.88 -4.59 -7.98
CA GLN A 244 -17.34 -5.53 -6.97
C GLN A 244 -17.55 -4.83 -5.62
N LEU A 245 -16.60 -3.98 -5.22
CA LEU A 245 -16.70 -3.21 -3.99
C LEU A 245 -17.95 -2.32 -3.96
N ILE A 246 -18.22 -1.62 -5.07
CA ILE A 246 -19.41 -0.77 -5.24
C ILE A 246 -20.69 -1.60 -5.09
N HIS A 247 -20.80 -2.72 -5.80
CA HIS A 247 -21.98 -3.59 -5.69
C HIS A 247 -22.19 -4.14 -4.29
N LEU A 248 -21.10 -4.48 -3.57
CA LEU A 248 -21.19 -4.93 -2.19
C LEU A 248 -21.68 -3.82 -1.26
N TRP A 249 -21.15 -2.59 -1.39
CA TRP A 249 -21.66 -1.46 -0.60
C TRP A 249 -23.14 -1.18 -0.85
N ILE A 250 -23.61 -1.33 -2.09
CA ILE A 250 -25.02 -1.19 -2.43
C ILE A 250 -25.85 -2.32 -1.80
N ALA A 251 -25.42 -3.57 -1.94
CA ALA A 251 -26.12 -4.74 -1.41
C ALA A 251 -26.24 -4.72 0.13
N GLU A 252 -25.21 -4.22 0.81
CA GLU A 252 -25.17 -4.06 2.26
C GLU A 252 -25.93 -2.80 2.75
N GLY A 253 -26.51 -2.02 1.83
CA GLY A 253 -27.27 -0.82 2.17
C GLY A 253 -26.43 0.32 2.74
N LEU A 254 -25.12 0.35 2.45
CA LEU A 254 -24.19 1.37 2.98
C LEU A 254 -24.29 2.70 2.23
N ILE A 255 -24.97 2.72 1.08
CA ILE A 255 -25.11 3.88 0.21
C ILE A 255 -26.39 4.64 0.55
N ASN A 256 -26.22 5.81 1.15
CA ASN A 256 -27.33 6.76 1.34
C ASN A 256 -27.64 7.46 0.02
N CYS A 257 -28.69 7.02 -0.67
CA CYS A 257 -29.14 7.55 -1.97
C CYS A 257 -30.55 8.16 -1.86
N GLY A 258 -30.77 9.34 -2.43
CA GLY A 258 -32.09 9.95 -2.55
C GLY A 258 -32.98 9.27 -3.59
N SER A 259 -34.29 9.52 -3.57
CA SER A 259 -35.26 8.85 -4.46
C SER A 259 -35.09 9.17 -5.96
N ASN A 260 -34.34 10.22 -6.31
CA ASN A 260 -34.13 10.67 -7.69
C ASN A 260 -32.66 10.54 -8.13
N GLU A 261 -31.81 9.93 -7.31
CA GLU A 261 -30.38 9.75 -7.58
C GLU A 261 -30.11 8.32 -8.06
N ASP A 262 -29.11 8.18 -8.92
CA ASP A 262 -28.60 6.87 -9.31
C ASP A 262 -27.67 6.33 -8.21
N ILE A 263 -28.06 5.21 -7.60
CA ILE A 263 -27.34 4.61 -6.48
C ILE A 263 -25.92 4.15 -6.87
N GLU A 264 -25.72 3.73 -8.12
CA GLU A 264 -24.40 3.33 -8.62
C GLU A 264 -23.50 4.56 -8.77
N GLU A 265 -24.04 5.68 -9.27
CA GLU A 265 -23.30 6.94 -9.38
C GLU A 265 -22.92 7.48 -7.99
N VAL A 266 -23.83 7.43 -7.02
CA VAL A 266 -23.54 7.83 -5.63
C VAL A 266 -22.45 6.96 -5.03
N ALA A 267 -22.50 5.63 -5.23
CA ALA A 267 -21.48 4.71 -4.74
C ALA A 267 -20.11 4.93 -5.40
N GLU A 268 -20.08 5.19 -6.71
CA GLU A 268 -18.85 5.58 -7.40
C GLU A 268 -18.27 6.88 -6.84
N ASN A 269 -19.12 7.86 -6.51
CA ASN A 269 -18.68 9.11 -5.91
C ASN A 269 -18.12 8.89 -4.50
N TYR A 270 -18.66 7.95 -3.73
CA TYR A 270 -18.09 7.57 -2.43
C TYR A 270 -16.68 6.98 -2.59
N LEU A 271 -16.50 6.07 -3.55
CA LEU A 271 -15.19 5.52 -3.86
C LEU A 271 -14.20 6.62 -4.30
N LYS A 272 -14.63 7.52 -5.20
CA LYS A 272 -13.82 8.67 -5.65
C LYS A 272 -13.41 9.56 -4.48
N GLU A 273 -14.31 9.79 -3.52
CA GLU A 273 -13.99 10.62 -2.35
C GLU A 273 -12.98 9.93 -1.42
N LEU A 274 -13.12 8.64 -1.15
CA LEU A 274 -12.16 7.86 -0.35
C LEU A 274 -10.78 7.82 -1.02
N ILE A 275 -10.73 7.73 -2.35
CA ILE A 275 -9.48 7.83 -3.14
C ILE A 275 -8.89 9.23 -3.03
N ALA A 276 -9.69 10.29 -3.19
CA ALA A 276 -9.23 11.67 -3.08
C ALA A 276 -8.66 12.01 -1.68
N ARG A 277 -9.15 11.30 -0.65
CA ARG A 277 -8.65 11.37 0.73
C ARG A 277 -7.43 10.48 1.00
N ASN A 278 -6.94 9.76 -0.01
CA ASN A 278 -5.85 8.78 0.09
C ASN A 278 -6.09 7.65 1.11
N LEU A 279 -7.36 7.36 1.41
CA LEU A 279 -7.74 6.21 2.22
C LEU A 279 -7.76 4.91 1.39
N ILE A 280 -7.92 5.06 0.07
CA ILE A 280 -7.86 3.99 -0.92
C ILE A 280 -6.86 4.38 -2.01
N GLN A 281 -5.97 3.45 -2.36
CA GLN A 281 -5.01 3.62 -3.45
C GLN A 281 -5.53 2.95 -4.72
N VAL A 282 -5.41 3.63 -5.85
CA VAL A 282 -5.75 3.05 -7.16
C VAL A 282 -4.56 2.24 -7.68
N VAL A 283 -4.80 0.98 -8.04
CA VAL A 283 -3.78 0.08 -8.61
C VAL A 283 -3.84 0.12 -10.12
N GLU A 284 -5.03 -0.13 -10.69
CA GLU A 284 -5.28 -0.02 -12.12
C GLU A 284 -6.41 0.95 -12.42
N ARG A 285 -6.30 1.67 -13.54
CA ARG A 285 -7.37 2.52 -14.07
C ARG A 285 -8.03 1.88 -15.28
N ARG A 286 -9.33 2.12 -15.42
CA ARG A 286 -10.11 1.83 -16.62
C ARG A 286 -9.76 2.85 -17.72
N SER A 287 -10.20 2.59 -18.95
CA SER A 287 -10.01 3.48 -20.10
C SER A 287 -10.68 4.85 -19.93
N ASP A 288 -11.75 4.94 -19.13
CA ASP A 288 -12.45 6.18 -18.77
C ASP A 288 -11.74 6.98 -17.64
N GLY A 289 -10.63 6.48 -17.11
CA GLY A 289 -9.88 7.07 -16.00
C GLY A 289 -10.37 6.68 -14.61
N GLY A 290 -11.49 5.96 -14.49
CA GLY A 290 -12.03 5.44 -13.24
C GLY A 290 -11.17 4.32 -12.63
N ALA A 291 -11.36 4.05 -11.34
CA ALA A 291 -10.65 2.96 -10.66
C ALA A 291 -11.14 1.60 -11.18
N LYS A 292 -10.23 0.75 -11.64
CA LYS A 292 -10.51 -0.64 -12.03
C LYS A 292 -10.26 -1.57 -10.83
N THR A 293 -9.08 -1.46 -10.24
CA THR A 293 -8.70 -2.15 -9.01
C THR A 293 -8.12 -1.15 -8.02
N CYS A 294 -8.39 -1.38 -6.75
CA CYS A 294 -7.90 -0.54 -5.66
C CYS A 294 -7.37 -1.38 -4.51
N HIS A 295 -6.60 -0.74 -3.64
CA HIS A 295 -5.93 -1.36 -2.51
C HIS A 295 -5.95 -0.42 -1.31
N VAL A 296 -6.02 -0.99 -0.11
CA VAL A 296 -6.00 -0.24 1.16
C VAL A 296 -4.70 -0.56 1.86
N HIS A 297 -3.95 0.48 2.23
CA HIS A 297 -2.70 0.32 2.97
C HIS A 297 -2.96 -0.43 4.29
N ASP A 298 -2.12 -1.39 4.64
CA ASP A 298 -2.32 -2.26 5.80
C ASP A 298 -2.63 -1.53 7.13
N LEU A 299 -1.95 -0.41 7.42
CA LEU A 299 -2.22 0.43 8.60
C LEU A 299 -3.62 1.07 8.58
N LEU A 300 -4.16 1.39 7.40
CA LEU A 300 -5.55 1.87 7.27
C LEU A 300 -6.55 0.72 7.42
N GLN A 301 -6.18 -0.48 7.01
CA GLN A 301 -7.01 -1.66 7.21
C GLN A 301 -7.06 -2.07 8.68
N ASP A 302 -5.93 -2.00 9.40
CA ASP A 302 -5.87 -2.16 10.85
C ASP A 302 -6.77 -1.13 11.56
N LEU A 303 -6.79 0.11 11.06
CA LEU A 303 -7.70 1.16 11.55
C LEU A 303 -9.17 0.80 11.28
N CYS A 304 -9.51 0.28 10.09
CA CYS A 304 -10.87 -0.16 9.77
C CYS A 304 -11.35 -1.24 10.75
N ILE A 305 -10.51 -2.25 11.01
CA ILE A 305 -10.82 -3.35 11.92
C ILE A 305 -11.02 -2.83 13.35
N SER A 306 -10.09 -1.99 13.83
CA SER A 306 -10.18 -1.40 15.18
C SER A 306 -11.45 -0.56 15.33
N LYS A 307 -11.77 0.31 14.36
CA LYS A 307 -12.94 1.19 14.43
C LYS A 307 -14.26 0.45 14.20
N GLY A 308 -14.27 -0.59 13.37
CA GLY A 308 -15.43 -1.45 13.21
C GLY A 308 -15.79 -2.18 14.50
N ALA A 309 -14.79 -2.68 15.22
CA ALA A 309 -15.00 -3.31 16.53
C ALA A 309 -15.51 -2.31 17.61
N GLU A 310 -15.00 -1.07 17.60
CA GLU A 310 -15.48 0.00 18.51
C GLU A 310 -16.93 0.41 18.21
N GLU A 311 -17.31 0.51 16.93
CA GLU A 311 -18.63 0.96 16.50
C GLU A 311 -19.67 -0.16 16.36
N VAL A 312 -19.28 -1.42 16.61
CA VAL A 312 -20.11 -2.63 16.43
C VAL A 312 -20.69 -2.69 15.00
N PHE A 313 -19.82 -2.41 14.03
CA PHE A 313 -20.09 -2.48 12.61
C PHE A 313 -20.03 -3.93 12.09
#